data_AF-A0A7S7FZ92-F1
#
_entry.id   AF-A0A7S7FZ92-F1
#
_cell.length_a   1.000
_cell.length_b   1.000
_cell.length_c   1.000
_cell.angle_alpha   90.00
_cell.angle_beta   90.00
_cell.angle_gamma   90.00
#
_symmetry.space_group_name_H-M   'P 1'
#
loop_
_entity.id
_entity.type
_entity.pdbx_description
1 polymer ?
#
loop_
_entity_poly.entity_id
_entity_poly.type
_entity_poly.pdbx_seq_one_letter_code
_entity_poly.pdbx_strand_id
1 'polypeptide(L)'
;MPLNRMNKFIINILLYGPDKLPNESLKFPIGIIPILEYYQTNFANYDNIQNWLNQFKSLTVCPDCSGARLNKYALSYQINNKNIYELTNLTVNELLNFLENITLNSIAKINTQDALTAIKKRLNLLKN
;
A
#
# COMPACT_ATOMS: atom_id res chain seq x y z
N MET A 1 -7.30 -20.00 30.12
CA MET A 1 -8.23 -20.23 29.00
C MET A 1 -7.61 -19.63 27.75
N PRO A 2 -7.35 -20.39 26.67
CA PRO A 2 -6.73 -19.83 25.47
C PRO A 2 -7.75 -19.03 24.66
N LEU A 3 -7.30 -17.93 24.02
CA LEU A 3 -8.15 -17.00 23.25
C LEU A 3 -9.02 -17.70 22.20
N ASN A 4 -8.44 -18.69 21.52
CA ASN A 4 -9.14 -19.48 20.49
C ASN A 4 -10.26 -20.39 21.03
N ARG A 5 -10.40 -20.53 22.35
CA ARG A 5 -11.49 -21.27 23.00
C ARG A 5 -12.49 -20.34 23.69
N MET A 6 -12.38 -19.02 23.49
CA MET A 6 -13.29 -18.04 24.07
C MET A 6 -14.51 -17.78 23.17
N ASN A 7 -15.62 -17.36 23.79
CA ASN A 7 -16.80 -16.90 23.06
C ASN A 7 -16.44 -15.65 22.23
N LYS A 8 -16.80 -15.65 20.94
CA LYS A 8 -16.60 -14.52 20.01
C LYS A 8 -17.16 -13.20 20.55
N PHE A 9 -18.25 -13.24 21.31
CA PHE A 9 -18.81 -12.06 21.99
C PHE A 9 -17.82 -11.44 22.97
N ILE A 10 -17.19 -12.27 23.80
CA ILE A 10 -16.20 -11.81 24.79
C ILE A 10 -14.94 -11.30 24.07
N ILE A 11 -14.50 -12.00 23.02
CA ILE A 11 -13.36 -11.55 22.20
C ILE A 11 -13.64 -10.18 21.59
N ASN A 12 -14.82 -9.97 21.01
CA ASN A 12 -15.19 -8.69 20.42
C ASN A 12 -15.23 -7.57 21.47
N ILE A 13 -15.76 -7.81 22.67
CA ILE A 13 -15.73 -6.82 23.75
C ILE A 13 -14.30 -6.47 24.17
N LEU A 14 -13.40 -7.44 24.24
CA LEU A 14 -11.99 -7.19 24.57
C LEU A 14 -11.28 -6.37 23.48
N LEU A 15 -11.54 -6.68 22.21
CA LEU A 15 -10.86 -6.05 21.08
C LEU A 15 -11.42 -4.66 20.77
N TYR A 16 -12.74 -4.51 20.72
CA TYR A 16 -13.41 -3.29 20.23
C TYR A 16 -14.11 -2.49 21.33
N GLY A 17 -14.21 -3.03 22.55
CA GLY A 17 -14.96 -2.42 23.64
C GLY A 17 -16.46 -2.75 23.60
N PRO A 18 -17.22 -2.27 24.60
CA PRO A 18 -18.68 -2.44 24.64
C PRO A 18 -19.39 -1.45 23.70
N ASP A 19 -20.51 -1.87 23.10
CA ASP A 19 -21.34 -1.03 22.21
C ASP A 19 -21.89 0.23 22.90
N LYS A 20 -22.06 0.17 24.23
CA LYS A 20 -22.50 1.29 25.04
C LYS A 20 -21.46 1.56 26.12
N LEU A 21 -20.95 2.79 26.14
CA LEU A 21 -20.13 3.26 27.23
C LEU A 21 -20.96 3.29 28.51
N PRO A 22 -20.47 2.69 29.62
CA PRO A 22 -21.17 2.76 30.90
C PRO A 22 -21.22 4.19 31.47
N ASN A 23 -20.38 5.10 30.97
CA ASN A 23 -20.38 6.51 31.31
C ASN A 23 -19.96 7.35 30.09
N GLU A 24 -20.81 8.26 29.63
CA GLU A 24 -20.52 9.20 28.53
C GLU A 24 -19.34 10.14 28.83
N SER A 25 -18.96 10.28 30.09
CA SER A 25 -17.83 11.12 30.52
C SER A 25 -16.46 10.46 30.28
N LEU A 26 -16.41 9.18 29.93
CA LEU A 26 -15.15 8.49 29.68
C LEU A 26 -14.59 8.94 28.31
N LYS A 27 -13.60 9.84 28.34
CA LYS A 27 -12.95 10.40 27.13
C LYS A 27 -11.91 9.47 26.49
N PHE A 28 -11.64 8.31 27.09
CA PHE A 28 -10.60 7.38 26.63
C PHE A 28 -11.23 6.17 25.94
N PRO A 29 -10.68 5.71 24.79
CA PRO A 29 -11.20 4.55 24.08
C PRO A 29 -11.16 3.27 24.94
N ILE A 30 -12.22 2.47 24.85
CA ILE A 30 -12.29 1.14 25.47
C ILE A 30 -12.06 0.09 24.38
N GLY A 31 -11.28 -0.95 24.70
CA GLY A 31 -10.92 -2.03 23.78
C GLY A 31 -9.51 -1.89 23.22
N ILE A 32 -8.85 -3.01 22.97
CA ILE A 32 -7.44 -3.05 22.56
C ILE A 32 -7.22 -2.32 21.23
N ILE A 33 -8.07 -2.54 20.23
CA ILE A 33 -7.92 -1.92 18.89
C ILE A 33 -8.11 -0.40 18.97
N PRO A 34 -9.21 0.13 19.53
CA PRO A 34 -9.37 1.57 19.72
C PRO A 34 -8.23 2.24 20.48
N ILE A 35 -7.65 1.55 21.49
CA ILE A 35 -6.46 2.04 22.20
C ILE A 35 -5.27 2.13 21.25
N LEU A 36 -4.96 1.08 20.49
CA LEU A 36 -3.84 1.08 19.53
C LEU A 36 -4.02 2.17 18.46
N GLU A 37 -5.24 2.35 17.95
CA GLU A 37 -5.58 3.41 16.98
C GLU A 37 -5.41 4.82 17.58
N TYR A 38 -5.82 5.01 18.83
CA TYR A 38 -5.60 6.28 19.54
C TYR A 38 -4.12 6.60 19.67
N TYR A 39 -3.29 5.63 20.04
CA TYR A 39 -1.84 5.83 20.10
C TYR A 39 -1.24 6.12 18.72
N GLN A 40 -1.71 5.43 17.68
CA GLN A 40 -1.25 5.66 16.31
C GLN A 40 -1.53 7.10 15.84
N THR A 41 -2.73 7.61 16.08
CA THR A 41 -3.14 8.94 15.61
C THR A 41 -2.53 10.07 16.44
N ASN A 42 -2.47 9.94 17.76
CA ASN A 42 -2.03 11.03 18.65
C ASN A 42 -0.53 11.10 18.87
N PHE A 43 0.21 10.02 18.56
CA PHE A 43 1.66 9.93 18.80
C PHE A 43 2.44 9.57 17.53
N ALA A 44 1.96 10.01 16.37
CA ALA A 44 2.61 9.79 15.07
C ALA A 44 4.09 10.26 15.05
N ASN A 45 4.41 11.31 15.82
CA ASN A 45 5.73 11.94 15.85
C ASN A 45 6.69 11.35 16.91
N TYR A 46 6.32 10.26 17.59
CA TYR A 46 7.11 9.66 18.67
C TYR A 46 7.64 8.29 18.25
N ASP A 47 8.93 8.21 17.90
CA ASP A 47 9.54 7.00 17.35
C ASP A 47 9.46 5.79 18.27
N ASN A 48 9.63 5.99 19.58
CA ASN A 48 9.51 4.92 20.57
C ASN A 48 8.10 4.31 20.60
N ILE A 49 7.07 5.14 20.47
CA ILE A 49 5.66 4.70 20.42
C ILE A 49 5.37 4.02 19.08
N GLN A 50 5.87 4.54 17.96
CA GLN A 50 5.71 3.89 16.65
C GLN A 50 6.40 2.52 16.61
N ASN A 51 7.61 2.40 17.16
CA ASN A 51 8.33 1.13 17.25
C ASN A 51 7.59 0.11 18.13
N TRP A 52 6.96 0.56 19.22
CA TRP A 52 6.09 -0.30 20.03
C TRP A 52 4.83 -0.73 19.28
N LEU A 53 4.13 0.20 18.61
CA LEU A 53 2.93 -0.09 17.81
C LEU A 53 3.20 -1.07 16.67
N ASN A 54 4.37 -0.99 16.04
CA ASN A 54 4.76 -1.86 14.94
C ASN A 54 4.83 -3.35 15.35
N GLN A 55 4.96 -3.67 16.64
CA GLN A 55 4.92 -5.07 17.13
C GLN A 55 3.53 -5.70 17.00
N PHE A 56 2.48 -4.88 16.85
CA PHE A 56 1.08 -5.32 16.74
C PHE A 56 0.51 -5.13 15.32
N LYS A 57 1.31 -4.60 14.39
CA LYS A 57 0.90 -4.36 13.00
C LYS A 57 1.47 -5.41 12.07
N SER A 58 0.74 -5.70 11.01
CA SER A 58 1.25 -6.49 9.89
C SER A 58 0.98 -5.73 8.60
N LEU A 59 1.85 -5.94 7.60
CA LEU A 59 1.64 -5.39 6.27
C LEU A 59 0.67 -6.28 5.50
N THR A 60 -0.37 -5.67 4.95
CA THR A 60 -1.34 -6.35 4.09
C THR A 60 -1.42 -5.65 2.74
N VAL A 61 -1.85 -6.37 1.71
CA VAL A 61 -2.14 -5.78 0.42
C VAL A 61 -3.31 -4.82 0.58
N CYS A 62 -3.13 -3.56 0.19
CA CYS A 62 -4.21 -2.58 0.21
C CYS A 62 -5.30 -3.01 -0.79
N PRO A 63 -6.57 -3.16 -0.35
CA PRO A 63 -7.65 -3.61 -1.22
C PRO A 63 -7.99 -2.59 -2.32
N ASP A 64 -7.81 -1.28 -2.06
CA ASP A 64 -8.20 -0.23 -2.99
C ASP A 64 -7.28 -0.11 -4.20
N CYS A 65 -5.98 -0.32 -4.00
CA CYS A 65 -4.98 -0.28 -5.07
C CYS A 65 -4.41 -1.65 -5.44
N SER A 66 -4.85 -2.72 -4.78
CA SER A 66 -4.33 -4.09 -4.96
C SER A 66 -2.79 -4.16 -4.85
N GLY A 67 -2.20 -3.32 -4.01
CA GLY A 67 -0.74 -3.24 -3.83
C GLY A 67 0.00 -2.32 -4.81
N ALA A 68 -0.69 -1.68 -5.76
CA ALA A 68 -0.07 -0.79 -6.74
C ALA A 68 0.43 0.54 -6.17
N ARG A 69 -0.04 0.94 -4.97
CA ARG A 69 0.31 2.22 -4.29
C ARG A 69 0.01 3.48 -5.09
N LEU A 70 -0.85 3.35 -6.09
CA LEU A 70 -1.26 4.43 -6.99
C LEU A 70 -2.77 4.60 -6.93
N ASN A 71 -3.23 5.83 -7.22
CA ASN A 71 -4.66 6.11 -7.32
C ASN A 71 -5.23 5.52 -8.62
N LYS A 72 -6.58 5.43 -8.69
CA LYS A 72 -7.30 4.86 -9.84
C LYS A 72 -7.01 5.62 -11.14
N TYR A 73 -6.84 6.94 -11.07
CA TYR A 73 -6.53 7.76 -12.25
C TYR A 73 -5.16 7.38 -12.85
N ALA A 74 -4.11 7.29 -12.03
CA ALA A 74 -2.78 6.88 -12.49
C ALA A 74 -2.78 5.47 -13.10
N LEU A 75 -3.56 4.54 -12.55
CA LEU A 75 -3.69 3.17 -13.08
C LEU A 75 -4.54 3.07 -14.35
N SER A 76 -5.32 4.10 -14.67
CA SER A 76 -6.14 4.15 -15.88
C SER A 76 -5.33 4.49 -17.13
N TYR A 77 -4.18 5.16 -16.98
CA TYR A 77 -3.29 5.44 -18.10
C TYR A 77 -2.52 4.20 -18.50
N GLN A 78 -2.65 3.82 -19.77
CA GLN A 78 -2.04 2.63 -20.33
C GLN A 78 -1.22 2.96 -21.57
N ILE A 79 -0.14 2.22 -21.74
CA ILE A 79 0.67 2.20 -22.96
C ILE A 79 0.67 0.75 -23.44
N ASN A 80 0.24 0.52 -24.68
CA ASN A 80 0.10 -0.83 -25.25
C ASN A 80 -0.61 -1.80 -24.29
N ASN A 81 -1.76 -1.36 -23.74
CA ASN A 81 -2.62 -2.11 -22.79
C ASN A 81 -1.97 -2.48 -21.45
N LYS A 82 -0.89 -1.79 -21.04
CA LYS A 82 -0.29 -1.95 -19.72
C LYS A 82 -0.22 -0.61 -19.00
N ASN A 83 -0.66 -0.57 -17.75
CA ASN A 83 -0.46 0.58 -16.87
C ASN A 83 0.92 0.56 -16.22
N ILE A 84 1.27 1.64 -15.51
CA ILE A 84 2.58 1.79 -14.88
C ILE A 84 2.90 0.68 -13.86
N TYR A 85 1.91 0.20 -13.09
CA TYR A 85 2.11 -0.87 -12.11
C TYR A 85 2.46 -2.20 -12.80
N GLU A 86 1.74 -2.53 -13.87
CA GLU A 86 2.01 -3.72 -14.68
C GLU A 86 3.39 -3.67 -15.32
N LEU A 87 3.82 -2.50 -15.79
CA LEU A 87 5.16 -2.31 -16.35
C LEU A 87 6.27 -2.46 -15.30
N THR A 88 6.05 -1.96 -14.07
CA THR A 88 7.04 -2.09 -12.99
C THR A 88 7.16 -3.52 -12.45
N ASN A 89 6.16 -4.37 -12.68
CA ASN A 89 6.20 -5.79 -12.30
C ASN A 89 6.87 -6.67 -13.36
N LEU A 90 7.19 -6.14 -14.54
CA LEU A 90 7.95 -6.88 -15.54
C LEU A 90 9.41 -7.04 -15.09
N THR A 91 10.01 -8.17 -15.46
CA THR A 91 11.47 -8.31 -15.37
C THR A 91 12.16 -7.29 -16.27
N VAL A 92 13.44 -6.98 -15.98
CA VAL A 92 14.23 -6.04 -16.79
C VAL A 92 14.22 -6.42 -18.28
N ASN A 93 14.34 -7.71 -18.60
CA ASN A 93 14.31 -8.20 -19.97
C ASN A 93 12.94 -8.02 -20.65
N GLU A 94 11.85 -8.34 -19.95
CA GLU A 94 10.50 -8.15 -20.47
C GLU A 94 10.18 -6.67 -20.69
N LEU A 95 10.60 -5.80 -19.77
CA LEU A 95 10.40 -4.36 -19.89
C LEU A 95 11.21 -3.78 -21.06
N LEU A 96 12.46 -4.21 -21.27
CA LEU A 96 13.25 -3.82 -22.44
C LEU A 96 12.55 -4.23 -23.74
N ASN A 97 12.10 -5.48 -23.83
CA ASN A 97 11.38 -5.99 -24.98
C ASN A 97 10.06 -5.22 -25.23
N PHE A 98 9.34 -4.89 -24.15
CA PHE A 98 8.14 -4.05 -24.23
C PHE A 98 8.46 -2.66 -24.81
N LEU A 99 9.51 -2.00 -24.34
CA LEU A 99 9.92 -0.67 -24.81
C LEU A 99 10.50 -0.67 -26.24
N GLU A 100 10.96 -1.81 -26.75
CA GLU A 100 11.39 -1.97 -28.14
C GLU A 100 10.20 -2.11 -29.10
N ASN A 101 9.13 -2.77 -28.67
CA ASN A 101 7.95 -3.05 -29.47
C ASN A 101 6.77 -2.07 -29.23
N ILE A 102 7.03 -1.00 -28.49
CA ILE A 102 6.01 0.01 -28.18
C ILE A 102 5.56 0.73 -29.46
N THR A 103 4.25 0.88 -29.63
CA THR A 103 3.65 1.53 -30.80
C THR A 103 3.25 2.94 -30.43
N LEU A 104 3.98 3.92 -30.96
CA LEU A 104 3.75 5.34 -30.71
C LEU A 104 3.42 6.04 -32.03
N ASN A 105 2.50 7.00 -31.98
CA ASN A 105 2.30 7.91 -33.11
C ASN A 105 3.52 8.84 -33.28
N SER A 106 3.61 9.51 -34.42
CA SER A 106 4.75 10.35 -34.78
C SER A 106 5.07 11.44 -33.73
N ILE A 107 4.04 12.11 -33.21
CA ILE A 107 4.17 13.19 -32.22
C ILE A 107 4.70 12.63 -30.89
N ALA A 108 4.08 11.56 -30.39
CA ALA A 108 4.47 10.92 -29.15
C ALA A 108 5.90 10.37 -29.24
N LYS A 109 6.29 9.80 -30.38
CA LYS A 109 7.65 9.31 -30.61
C LYS A 109 8.69 10.42 -30.48
N ILE A 110 8.43 11.59 -31.07
CA ILE A 110 9.32 12.75 -30.96
C ILE A 110 9.42 13.22 -29.51
N ASN A 111 8.29 13.40 -28.84
CA ASN A 111 8.25 13.94 -27.48
C ASN A 111 8.82 13.00 -26.42
N THR A 112 8.85 11.70 -26.68
CA THR A 112 9.29 10.67 -25.71
C THR A 112 10.68 10.11 -25.99
N GLN A 113 11.32 10.51 -27.10
CA GLN A 113 12.58 9.94 -27.55
C GLN A 113 13.69 10.00 -26.49
N ASP A 114 13.87 11.14 -25.83
CA ASP A 114 14.89 11.33 -24.80
C ASP A 114 14.60 10.48 -23.56
N ALA A 115 13.34 10.45 -23.13
CA ALA A 115 12.89 9.65 -22.00
C ALA A 115 13.10 8.15 -22.25
N LEU A 116 12.67 7.64 -23.41
CA LEU A 116 12.86 6.24 -23.80
C LEU A 116 14.33 5.86 -23.87
N THR A 117 15.17 6.74 -24.43
CA THR A 117 16.62 6.52 -24.51
C THR A 117 17.24 6.44 -23.11
N ALA A 118 16.87 7.35 -22.21
CA ALA A 118 17.37 7.38 -20.84
C ALA A 118 16.89 6.18 -20.00
N ILE A 119 15.65 5.70 -20.21
CA ILE A 119 15.12 4.52 -19.54
C ILE A 119 15.83 3.26 -20.04
N LYS A 120 15.88 3.04 -21.37
CA LYS A 120 16.57 1.89 -21.97
C LYS A 120 18.03 1.81 -21.54
N LYS A 121 18.73 2.96 -21.49
CA LYS A 121 20.11 3.02 -21.00
C LYS A 121 20.25 2.48 -19.58
N ARG A 122 19.37 2.89 -18.65
CA ARG A 122 19.41 2.40 -17.25
C ARG A 122 19.05 0.92 -17.15
N LEU A 123 18.05 0.46 -17.89
CA LEU A 123 17.66 -0.94 -17.90
C LEU A 123 18.79 -1.84 -18.43
N ASN A 124 19.52 -1.40 -19.46
CA ASN A 124 20.69 -2.12 -19.95
C ASN A 124 21.83 -2.19 -18.94
N LEU A 125 21.97 -1.20 -18.04
CA LEU A 125 22.93 -1.30 -16.92
C LEU A 125 22.54 -2.36 -15.89
N LEU A 126 21.24 -2.63 -15.72
CA LEU A 126 20.73 -3.62 -14.77
C LEU A 126 20.68 -5.05 -15.35
N LYS A 127 20.74 -5.18 -16.68
CA LYS A 127 20.72 -6.46 -17.40
C LYS A 127 22.09 -7.17 -17.36
N ASN A 128 23.18 -6.40 -17.25
CA ASN A 128 24.55 -6.89 -17.14
C ASN A 128 24.95 -7.07 -15.67
#